data_AF-A0A016QRC0-F1
#
_entry.id   AF-A0A016QRC0-F1
#
_cell.length_a   1.000
_cell.length_b   1.000
_cell.length_c   1.000
_cell.angle_alpha   90.00
_cell.angle_beta   90.00
_cell.angle_gamma   90.00
#
_symmetry.space_group_name_H-M   'P 1'
#
loop_
_entity.id
_entity.type
_entity.pdbx_description
1 polymer ?
#
loop_
_entity_poly.entity_id
_entity_poly.type
_entity_poly.pdbx_seq_one_letter_code
_entity_poly.pdbx_strand_id
1 'polypeptide(L)' 'MKKALTLLCACAALLLAACDNKTESSTSTTTTKSFDSSGQPQGTSTTTTTEQDNR' A
#
# COMPACT_ATOMS: atom_id res chain seq x y z
N MET A 1 34.19 31.57 8.34
CA MET A 1 33.78 30.17 8.09
C MET A 1 32.28 29.98 8.40
N LYS A 2 31.36 30.64 7.66
CA LYS A 2 29.91 30.55 7.95
C LYS A 2 29.05 30.24 6.71
N LYS A 3 29.66 30.19 5.51
CA LYS A 3 28.96 30.00 4.24
C LYS A 3 28.87 28.54 3.77
N ALA A 4 29.65 27.64 4.38
CA ALA A 4 29.60 26.21 4.07
C ALA A 4 28.41 25.49 4.76
N LEU A 5 27.93 26.03 5.89
CA LEU A 5 26.86 25.40 6.67
C LEU A 5 25.48 25.57 6.01
N THR A 6 25.27 26.66 5.26
CA THR A 6 24.01 26.91 4.54
C THR A 6 23.83 26.06 3.28
N LEU A 7 24.89 25.52 2.69
CA LEU A 7 24.81 24.75 1.44
C LEU A 7 24.41 23.27 1.68
N LEU A 8 24.80 22.71 2.84
CA LEU A 8 24.44 21.33 3.23
C LEU A 8 22.96 21.15 3.57
N CYS A 9 22.30 22.20 4.04
CA CYS A 9 20.87 22.15 4.39
C CYS A 9 19.96 22.15 3.13
N ALA A 10 20.40 22.78 2.04
CA ALA A 10 19.64 22.85 0.80
C ALA A 10 19.60 21.51 0.04
N CYS A 11 20.67 20.70 0.10
CA CYS A 11 20.67 19.36 -0.52
C CYS A 11 19.81 18.36 0.25
N ALA A 12 19.75 18.45 1.58
CA ALA A 12 18.91 17.56 2.39
C ALA A 12 17.41 17.77 2.12
N ALA A 13 16.99 19.01 1.83
CA ALA A 13 15.60 19.33 1.50
C ALA A 13 15.15 18.76 0.15
N LEU A 14 16.04 18.70 -0.85
CA LEU A 14 15.70 18.12 -2.16
C LEU A 14 15.62 16.59 -2.15
N LEU A 15 16.46 15.91 -1.36
CA LEU A 15 16.38 14.45 -1.22
C LEU A 15 15.15 13.99 -0.42
N LEU A 16 14.68 14.78 0.54
CA LEU A 16 13.50 14.45 1.33
C LEU A 16 12.20 14.53 0.51
N ALA A 17 12.15 15.40 -0.51
CA ALA A 17 10.99 15.53 -1.40
C ALA A 17 10.86 14.39 -2.44
N ALA A 18 11.89 13.57 -2.62
CA ALA A 18 11.90 12.47 -3.60
C ALA A 18 11.49 11.11 -3.01
N CYS A 19 11.25 11.02 -1.70
CA CYS A 19 11.04 9.74 -1.00
C CYS A 19 9.59 9.48 -0.56
N ASP A 20 8.67 10.43 -0.71
CA ASP A 20 7.39 10.42 0.02
C ASP A 20 6.16 10.50 -0.90
N ASN A 21 6.18 9.78 -2.03
CA ASN A 21 4.98 9.54 -2.83
C ASN A 21 4.98 8.09 -3.30
N LYS A 22 4.99 7.17 -2.34
CA LYS A 22 4.60 5.80 -2.60
C LYS A 22 3.11 5.70 -2.30
N THR A 23 2.29 5.79 -3.35
CA THR A 23 0.94 5.24 -3.28
C THR A 23 1.09 3.74 -3.05
N GLU A 24 0.98 3.30 -1.79
CA GLU A 24 1.00 1.89 -1.44
C GLU A 24 -0.39 1.33 -1.70
N SER A 25 -0.56 0.66 -2.84
CA SER A 25 -1.78 -0.09 -3.12
C SER A 25 -1.63 -1.51 -2.59
N SER A 26 -2.49 -1.89 -1.65
CA SER A 26 -2.59 -3.26 -1.15
C SER A 26 -3.87 -3.89 -1.71
N THR A 27 -3.77 -5.09 -2.27
CA THR A 27 -4.94 -5.84 -2.74
C THR A 27 -5.02 -7.17 -2.00
N SER A 28 -6.19 -7.45 -1.43
CA SER A 28 -6.49 -8.71 -0.76
C SER A 28 -7.68 -9.40 -1.43
N THR A 29 -7.57 -10.71 -1.65
CA THR A 29 -8.64 -11.50 -2.26
C THR A 29 -9.04 -12.63 -1.32
N THR A 30 -10.32 -12.68 -0.95
CA THR A 30 -10.91 -13.75 -0.13
C THR A 30 -11.87 -14.55 -0.98
N THR A 31 -11.72 -15.88 -0.98
CA THR A 31 -12.66 -16.79 -1.63
C THR A 31 -13.30 -17.69 -0.58
N THR A 32 -14.63 -17.65 -0.50
CA THR A 32 -15.44 -18.46 0.40
C THR A 32 -16.20 -19.50 -0.41
N LYS A 33 -16.07 -20.77 -0.01
CA LYS A 33 -16.86 -21.88 -0.55
C LYS A 33 -17.87 -22.30 0.51
N SER A 34 -19.13 -22.45 0.11
CA SER A 34 -20.19 -22.95 0.97
C SER A 34 -20.55 -24.38 0.57
N PHE A 35 -20.88 -25.18 1.57
CA PHE A 35 -21.30 -26.57 1.44
C PHE A 35 -22.57 -26.76 2.26
N ASP A 36 -23.44 -27.68 1.86
CA ASP A 36 -24.58 -28.08 2.69
C ASP A 36 -24.21 -29.13 3.74
N SER A 37 -25.19 -29.57 4.52
CA SER A 37 -25.02 -30.59 5.57
C SER A 37 -24.61 -31.96 5.03
N SER A 38 -24.74 -32.23 3.73
CA SER A 38 -24.26 -33.45 3.08
C SER A 38 -22.82 -33.32 2.56
N GLY A 39 -22.21 -32.14 2.69
CA GLY A 39 -20.88 -31.83 2.17
C GLY A 39 -20.86 -31.52 0.68
N GLN A 40 -22.02 -31.35 0.03
CA GLN A 40 -22.07 -30.97 -1.38
C GLN A 40 -21.84 -29.46 -1.54
N PRO A 41 -21.10 -29.03 -2.57
CA PRO A 41 -20.83 -27.62 -2.80
C PRO A 41 -22.10 -26.89 -3.22
N GLN A 42 -22.41 -25.81 -2.51
CA GLN A 42 -23.59 -24.98 -2.75
C GLN A 42 -23.22 -23.67 -3.46
N GLY A 43 -21.98 -23.20 -3.31
CA GLY A 43 -21.56 -21.96 -3.96
C GLY A 43 -20.11 -21.59 -3.72
N THR A 44 -19.64 -20.63 -4.51
CA THR A 44 -18.36 -19.94 -4.32
C THR A 44 -18.61 -18.44 -4.42
N SER A 45 -18.11 -17.68 -3.45
CA SER A 45 -18.11 -16.22 -3.47
C SER A 45 -16.68 -15.73 -3.36
N THR A 46 -16.31 -14.76 -4.19
CA THR A 46 -14.98 -14.14 -4.17
C THR A 46 -15.14 -12.65 -3.95
N THR A 47 -14.43 -12.12 -2.96
CA THR A 47 -14.37 -10.69 -2.66
C THR A 47 -12.93 -10.23 -2.78
N THR A 48 -12.71 -9.22 -3.62
CA THR A 48 -11.41 -8.55 -3.76
C THR A 48 -11.55 -7.14 -3.21
N THR A 49 -10.68 -6.81 -2.26
CA THR A 49 -10.58 -5.49 -1.67
C THR A 49 -9.24 -4.90 -2.09
N THR A 50 -9.28 -3.74 -2.72
CA THR A 50 -8.09 -2.95 -3.02
C THR A 50 -8.12 -1.70 -2.16
N GLU A 51 -7.10 -1.56 -1.33
CA GLU A 51 -6.82 -0.36 -0.56
C GLU A 51 -5.72 0.42 -1.27
N GLN A 52 -5.92 1.73 -1.40
CA GLN A 52 -4.90 2.65 -1.89
C GLN A 52 -4.56 3.59 -0.75
N ASP A 53 -3.40 3.38 -0.13
CA ASP A 53 -2.86 4.32 0.85
C ASP A 53 -2.11 5.40 0.05
N ASN A 54 -2.73 6.56 -0.07
CA ASN A 54 -2.14 7.75 -0.69
C ASN A 54 -1.38 8.50 0.41
N ARG A 55 -0.20 8.00 0.78
CA ARG A 55 0.74 8.71 1.64
C ARG A 55 1.55 9.72 0.84
#